data_AF-A0A937WUN7-F1
#
_entry.id   AF-A0A937WUN7-F1
#
_cell.length_a   1.000
_cell.length_b   1.000
_cell.length_c   1.000
_cell.angle_alpha   90.00
_cell.angle_beta   90.00
_cell.angle_gamma   90.00
#
_symmetry.space_group_name_H-M   'P 1'
#
loop_
_entity.id
_entity.type
_entity.pdbx_description
1 polymer ?
#
loop_
_entity_poly.entity_id
_entity_poly.type
_entity_poly.pdbx_seq_one_letter_code
_entity_poly.pdbx_strand_id
1 'polypeptide(L)'
;MQNAYAQALWQLIEGGMEPEKAVHAIHTQLEAQGRTELMPRIARAFERLAARERTRSTMTLTIAHKGDEAHARKEALAALEKLNIPALRSLGEEGETHIDASLIGGWRLEGQGHLIDASYKKHLLAIYQAATT
;
A
#
# COMPACT_ATOMS: atom_id res chain seq x y z
N MET A 1 4.01 15.10 -21.15
CA MET A 1 3.01 16.12 -20.77
C MET A 1 1.87 15.57 -19.92
N GLN A 2 1.12 14.54 -20.34
CA GLN A 2 0.00 13.97 -19.55
C GLN A 2 0.35 13.57 -18.10
N ASN A 3 1.55 13.03 -17.87
CA ASN A 3 2.02 12.68 -16.52
C ASN A 3 2.23 13.92 -15.63
N ALA A 4 2.64 15.06 -16.21
CA ALA A 4 2.85 16.30 -15.47
C ALA A 4 1.51 16.90 -15.02
N TYR A 5 0.47 16.84 -15.87
CA TYR A 5 -0.88 17.26 -15.47
C TYR A 5 -1.49 16.35 -14.40
N ALA A 6 -1.29 15.03 -14.50
CA ALA A 6 -1.74 14.10 -13.48
C ALA A 6 -1.03 14.32 -12.13
N GLN A 7 0.27 14.67 -12.17
CA GLN A 7 1.03 15.00 -10.97
C GLN A 7 0.62 16.36 -10.38
N ALA A 8 0.32 17.36 -11.22
CA ALA A 8 -0.23 18.63 -10.78
C ALA A 8 -1.62 18.45 -10.13
N LEU A 9 -2.47 17.60 -10.69
CA LEU A 9 -3.77 17.26 -10.09
C LEU A 9 -3.60 16.66 -8.69
N TRP A 10 -2.64 15.74 -8.54
CA TRP A 10 -2.31 15.13 -7.25
C TRP A 10 -1.86 16.17 -6.23
N GLN A 11 -0.95 17.06 -6.61
CA GLN A 11 -0.45 18.13 -5.73
C GLN A 11 -1.54 19.11 -5.30
N LEU A 12 -2.49 19.44 -6.18
CA LEU A 12 -3.62 20.30 -5.83
C LEU A 12 -4.52 19.65 -4.77
N ILE A 13 -4.78 18.35 -4.91
CA ILE A 13 -5.59 17.58 -3.96
C ILE A 13 -4.86 17.44 -2.62
N GLU A 14 -3.56 17.10 -2.62
CA GLU A 14 -2.75 17.08 -1.40
C GLU A 14 -2.65 18.44 -0.72
N GLY A 15 -2.66 19.53 -1.50
CA GLY A 15 -2.72 20.91 -1.01
C GLY A 15 -4.06 21.31 -0.39
N GLY A 16 -5.04 20.40 -0.31
CA GLY A 16 -6.34 20.62 0.32
C GLY A 16 -7.42 21.17 -0.62
N MET A 17 -7.17 21.21 -1.94
CA MET A 17 -8.21 21.56 -2.91
C MET A 17 -9.20 20.39 -3.07
N GLU A 18 -10.50 20.70 -3.12
CA GLU A 18 -11.49 19.66 -3.39
C GLU A 18 -11.26 19.01 -4.76
N PRO A 19 -11.37 17.67 -4.88
CA PRO A 19 -11.07 16.95 -6.11
C PRO A 19 -11.86 17.45 -7.32
N GLU A 20 -13.13 17.79 -7.14
CA GLU A 20 -13.98 18.32 -8.22
C GLU A 20 -13.47 19.67 -8.75
N LYS A 21 -13.07 20.56 -7.84
CA LYS A 21 -12.50 21.88 -8.20
C LYS A 21 -11.14 21.73 -8.88
N ALA A 22 -10.31 20.80 -8.42
CA ALA A 22 -9.01 20.53 -9.00
C ALA A 22 -9.13 19.99 -10.44
N VAL A 23 -10.07 19.08 -10.68
CA VAL A 23 -10.36 18.58 -12.03
C VAL A 23 -10.92 19.68 -12.93
N HIS A 24 -11.85 20.50 -12.41
CA HIS A 24 -12.42 21.62 -13.16
C HIS A 24 -11.36 22.64 -13.57
N ALA A 25 -10.46 23.01 -12.65
CA ALA A 25 -9.37 23.94 -12.94
C ALA A 25 -8.45 23.43 -14.07
N ILE A 26 -8.10 22.14 -14.06
CA ILE A 26 -7.33 21.52 -15.15
C ILE A 26 -8.12 21.51 -16.47
N HIS A 27 -9.42 21.21 -16.41
CA HIS A 27 -10.28 21.23 -17.60
C HIS A 27 -10.31 22.62 -18.25
N THR A 28 -10.60 23.67 -17.47
CA THR A 28 -10.63 25.05 -17.97
C THR A 28 -9.29 25.47 -18.58
N GLN A 29 -8.18 25.07 -17.97
CA GLN A 29 -6.85 25.37 -18.51
C GLN A 29 -6.56 24.63 -19.83
N LEU A 30 -6.98 23.38 -19.95
CA LEU A 30 -6.84 22.61 -21.19
C LEU A 30 -7.75 23.14 -22.29
N GLU A 31 -8.95 23.59 -21.95
CA GLU A 31 -9.91 24.21 -22.87
C GLU A 31 -9.36 25.51 -23.45
N ALA A 32 -8.80 26.39 -22.61
CA ALA A 32 -8.13 27.62 -23.06
C ALA A 32 -6.95 27.36 -24.02
N GLN A 33 -6.34 26.17 -23.94
CA GLN A 33 -5.24 25.74 -24.81
C GLN A 33 -5.69 24.89 -26.01
N GLY A 34 -6.98 24.61 -26.16
CA GLY A 34 -7.51 23.73 -27.21
C GLY A 34 -7.07 22.26 -27.07
N ARG A 35 -6.79 21.79 -25.85
CA ARG A 35 -6.21 20.46 -25.55
C ARG A 35 -7.14 19.55 -24.74
N THR A 36 -8.44 19.73 -24.87
CA THR A 36 -9.46 18.95 -24.13
C THR A 36 -9.36 17.45 -24.39
N GLU A 37 -8.91 17.04 -25.58
CA GLU A 37 -8.66 15.63 -25.93
C GLU A 37 -7.64 14.92 -25.01
N LEU A 38 -6.82 15.66 -24.27
CA LEU A 38 -5.87 15.08 -23.31
C LEU A 38 -6.53 14.59 -22.03
N MET A 39 -7.77 15.00 -21.72
CA MET A 39 -8.43 14.68 -20.45
C MET A 39 -8.53 13.17 -20.17
N PRO A 40 -8.98 12.32 -21.11
CA PRO A 40 -9.01 10.87 -20.87
C PRO A 40 -7.62 10.28 -20.60
N ARG A 41 -6.56 10.85 -21.21
CA ARG A 41 -5.18 10.39 -21.02
C ARG A 41 -4.63 10.81 -19.66
N ILE A 42 -5.00 11.99 -19.18
CA ILE A 42 -4.66 12.49 -17.84
C ILE A 42 -5.36 11.65 -16.78
N ALA A 43 -6.64 11.33 -16.96
CA ALA A 43 -7.39 10.44 -16.05
C ALA A 43 -6.69 9.08 -15.89
N ARG A 44 -6.33 8.41 -17.00
CA ARG A 44 -5.57 7.14 -16.96
C ARG A 44 -4.19 7.29 -16.31
N ALA A 45 -3.52 8.43 -16.49
CA ALA A 45 -2.23 8.68 -15.86
C ALA A 45 -2.36 8.90 -14.35
N PHE A 46 -3.40 9.61 -13.93
CA PHE A 46 -3.74 9.82 -12.54
C PHE A 46 -4.12 8.50 -11.85
N GLU A 47 -4.94 7.66 -12.49
CA GLU A 47 -5.29 6.34 -11.98
C GLU A 47 -4.03 5.48 -11.72
N ARG A 48 -3.07 5.48 -12.65
CA ARG A 48 -1.79 4.79 -12.44
C ARG A 48 -0.96 5.37 -11.31
N LEU A 49 -0.97 6.69 -11.11
CA LEU A 49 -0.28 7.34 -9.99
C LEU A 49 -0.93 6.96 -8.66
N ALA A 50 -2.26 7.05 -8.58
CA ALA A 50 -3.03 6.65 -7.41
C ALA A 50 -2.82 5.16 -7.06
N ALA A 51 -2.84 4.28 -8.07
CA ALA A 51 -2.58 2.86 -7.87
C ALA A 51 -1.16 2.61 -7.31
N ARG A 52 -0.15 3.30 -7.83
CA ARG A 52 1.23 3.20 -7.34
C ARG A 52 1.36 3.69 -5.89
N GLU A 53 0.70 4.78 -5.55
CA GLU A 53 0.76 5.33 -4.20
C GLU A 53 0.02 4.45 -3.19
N ARG A 54 -1.12 3.86 -3.60
CA ARG A 54 -1.79 2.81 -2.84
C ARG A 54 -0.87 1.62 -2.62
N THR A 55 -0.29 1.03 -3.66
CA THR A 55 0.62 -0.12 -3.51
C THR A 55 1.82 0.18 -2.60
N ARG A 56 2.32 1.42 -2.59
CA ARG A 56 3.39 1.83 -1.66
C ARG A 56 2.92 1.95 -0.22
N SER A 57 1.69 2.40 -0.03
CA SER A 57 1.11 2.69 1.29
C SER A 57 0.45 1.47 1.94
N THR A 58 -0.02 0.52 1.15
CA THR A 58 -0.68 -0.70 1.61
C THR A 58 0.34 -1.66 2.22
N MET A 59 -0.02 -2.25 3.36
CA MET A 59 0.70 -3.37 3.94
C MET A 59 -0.09 -4.66 3.68
N THR A 60 0.61 -5.70 3.28
CA THR A 60 0.05 -7.03 3.07
C THR A 60 0.37 -7.92 4.26
N LEU A 61 -0.66 -8.47 4.89
CA LEU A 61 -0.54 -9.46 5.94
C LEU A 61 -0.76 -10.85 5.32
N THR A 62 0.29 -11.64 5.22
CA THR A 62 0.21 -13.03 4.77
C THR A 62 0.04 -13.98 5.94
N ILE A 63 -0.98 -14.84 5.89
CA ILE A 63 -1.31 -15.83 6.91
C ILE A 63 -1.44 -17.24 6.30
N ALA A 64 -1.16 -18.28 7.09
CA ALA A 64 -1.30 -19.67 6.66
C ALA A 64 -2.76 -20.11 6.57
N HIS A 65 -3.58 -19.72 7.56
CA HIS A 65 -4.97 -20.15 7.67
C HIS A 65 -5.87 -18.98 8.04
N LYS A 66 -7.09 -18.98 7.49
CA LYS A 66 -8.10 -17.94 7.78
C LYS A 66 -8.47 -17.87 9.27
N GLY A 67 -8.40 -18.99 9.99
CA GLY A 67 -8.67 -19.04 11.43
C GLY A 67 -7.69 -18.21 12.27
N ASP A 68 -6.49 -17.96 11.76
CA ASP A 68 -5.43 -17.27 12.48
C ASP A 68 -5.43 -15.76 12.21
N GLU A 69 -6.30 -15.26 11.32
CA GLU A 69 -6.33 -13.87 10.87
C GLU A 69 -6.44 -12.88 12.03
N ALA A 70 -7.36 -13.11 12.98
CA ALA A 70 -7.58 -12.20 14.10
C ALA A 70 -6.36 -12.16 15.05
N HIS A 71 -5.71 -13.29 15.26
CA HIS A 71 -4.53 -13.38 16.12
C HIS A 71 -3.30 -12.76 15.45
N ALA A 72 -3.04 -13.13 14.19
CA ALA A 72 -1.97 -12.58 13.36
C ALA A 72 -2.08 -11.06 13.23
N ARG A 73 -3.29 -10.53 13.04
CA ARG A 73 -3.52 -9.09 12.94
C ARG A 73 -3.18 -8.36 14.24
N LYS A 74 -3.57 -8.93 15.39
CA LYS A 74 -3.26 -8.34 16.71
C LYS A 74 -1.75 -8.34 16.97
N GLU A 75 -1.06 -9.43 16.64
CA GLU A 75 0.39 -9.52 16.79
C GLU A 75 1.14 -8.61 15.82
N ALA A 76 0.68 -8.51 14.58
CA ALA A 76 1.24 -7.59 13.58
C ALA A 76 1.12 -6.13 14.03
N LEU A 77 -0.04 -5.73 14.56
CA LEU A 77 -0.22 -4.39 15.13
C LEU A 77 0.72 -4.14 16.31
N ALA A 78 0.86 -5.09 17.24
CA ALA A 78 1.78 -4.96 18.36
C ALA A 78 3.26 -4.91 17.91
N ALA A 79 3.62 -5.59 16.82
CA ALA A 79 4.96 -5.53 16.24
C ALA A 79 5.24 -4.17 15.57
N LEU A 80 4.23 -3.61 14.89
CA LEU A 80 4.31 -2.26 14.30
C LEU A 80 4.45 -1.17 15.38
N GLU A 81 3.71 -1.28 16.47
CA GLU A 81 3.83 -0.38 17.64
C GLU A 81 5.25 -0.39 18.21
N LYS A 82 5.84 -1.58 18.41
CA LYS A 82 7.22 -1.71 18.92
C LYS A 82 8.26 -1.08 18.01
N LEU A 83 8.03 -1.09 16.70
CA LEU A 83 8.94 -0.52 15.70
C LEU A 83 8.68 0.97 15.43
N ASN A 84 7.68 1.56 16.09
CA ASN A 84 7.27 2.96 15.92
C ASN A 84 6.97 3.32 14.45
N ILE A 85 6.46 2.36 13.68
CA ILE A 85 6.13 2.55 12.27
C ILE A 85 4.70 3.15 12.21
N PRO A 86 4.50 4.32 11.57
CA PRO A 86 3.19 4.98 11.49
C PRO A 86 2.13 4.19 10.68
N ALA A 87 2.49 3.01 10.16
CA ALA A 87 1.68 2.13 9.33
C ALA A 87 0.50 1.45 10.09
N LEU A 88 0.29 1.79 11.36
CA LEU A 88 -0.90 1.46 12.14
C LEU A 88 -2.20 1.86 11.43
N ARG A 89 -2.22 2.96 10.65
CA ARG A 89 -3.39 3.34 9.84
C ARG A 89 -3.60 2.43 8.63
N SER A 90 -2.53 2.00 7.96
CA SER A 90 -2.63 1.21 6.71
C SER A 90 -3.05 -0.25 6.95
N LEU A 91 -2.76 -0.85 8.10
CA LEU A 91 -3.24 -2.21 8.42
C LEU A 91 -4.67 -2.23 9.02
N GLY A 92 -5.11 -1.08 9.56
CA GLY A 92 -6.39 -0.91 10.26
C GLY A 92 -7.60 -0.85 9.32
N GLU A 93 -7.48 -0.14 8.20
CA GLU A 93 -8.60 0.15 7.29
C GLU A 93 -8.40 -0.40 5.86
N GLU A 94 -7.15 -0.58 5.41
CA GLU A 94 -6.82 -0.94 4.02
C GLU A 94 -5.85 -2.12 3.88
N GLY A 95 -5.55 -2.84 4.98
CA GLY A 95 -4.60 -3.93 4.97
C GLY A 95 -5.13 -5.13 4.18
N GLU A 96 -4.42 -5.55 3.14
CA GLU A 96 -4.77 -6.75 2.37
C GLU A 96 -4.32 -8.00 3.13
N THR A 97 -5.26 -8.84 3.56
CA THR A 97 -4.96 -10.17 4.10
C THR A 97 -4.81 -11.15 2.93
N HIS A 98 -3.63 -11.75 2.79
CA HIS A 98 -3.37 -12.80 1.81
C HIS A 98 -3.22 -14.15 2.52
N ILE A 99 -3.91 -15.18 2.03
CA ILE A 99 -3.75 -16.55 2.55
C ILE A 99 -2.78 -17.29 1.64
N ASP A 100 -1.64 -17.70 2.19
CA ASP A 100 -0.63 -18.48 1.47
C ASP A 100 -0.44 -19.84 2.14
N ALA A 101 -0.83 -20.90 1.43
CA ALA A 101 -0.70 -22.28 1.90
C ALA A 101 0.77 -22.78 1.96
N SER A 102 1.72 -22.02 1.41
CA SER A 102 3.15 -22.29 1.54
C SER A 102 3.70 -21.94 2.93
N LEU A 103 2.98 -21.12 3.70
CA LEU A 103 3.25 -20.91 5.10
C LEU A 103 2.75 -22.12 5.92
N ILE A 104 3.67 -22.78 6.61
CA ILE A 104 3.38 -23.89 7.54
C ILE A 104 2.62 -23.40 8.78
N GLY A 105 2.75 -22.10 9.09
CA GLY A 105 2.07 -21.44 10.21
C GLY A 105 2.73 -20.10 10.56
N GLY A 106 2.05 -19.32 11.39
CA GLY A 106 2.42 -17.95 11.73
C GLY A 106 2.00 -16.94 10.66
N TRP A 107 2.61 -15.76 10.68
CA TRP A 107 2.26 -14.65 9.80
C TRP A 107 3.49 -13.89 9.30
N ARG A 108 3.32 -13.21 8.18
CA ARG A 108 4.31 -12.32 7.57
C ARG A 108 3.63 -11.01 7.23
N LEU A 109 4.24 -9.90 7.61
CA LEU A 109 3.80 -8.57 7.24
C LEU A 109 4.83 -7.93 6.33
N GLU A 110 4.39 -7.48 5.16
CA GLU A 110 5.23 -6.82 4.17
C GLU A 110 4.57 -5.52 3.70
N GLY A 111 5.34 -4.44 3.62
CA GLY A 111 4.84 -3.16 3.14
C GLY A 111 5.76 -2.01 3.53
N GLN A 112 5.74 -0.92 2.77
CA GLN A 112 6.54 0.29 3.05
C GLN A 112 8.06 0.02 3.24
N GLY A 113 8.61 -1.00 2.58
CA GLY A 113 10.02 -1.38 2.70
C GLY A 113 10.37 -2.14 3.99
N HIS A 114 9.37 -2.51 4.79
CA HIS A 114 9.54 -3.34 5.98
C HIS A 114 9.04 -4.77 5.73
N LEU A 115 9.76 -5.72 6.30
CA LEU A 115 9.39 -7.12 6.35
C LEU A 115 9.47 -7.60 7.80
N ILE A 116 8.33 -7.96 8.37
CA ILE A 116 8.23 -8.59 9.68
C ILE A 116 7.77 -10.03 9.47
N ASP A 117 8.69 -10.96 9.73
CA ASP A 117 8.43 -12.38 9.57
C ASP A 117 8.40 -13.08 10.93
N ALA A 118 7.19 -13.51 11.31
CA ALA A 118 6.89 -14.32 12.48
C ALA A 118 6.46 -15.74 12.06
N SER A 119 6.79 -16.17 10.84
CA SER A 119 6.47 -17.50 10.35
C SER A 119 7.23 -18.59 11.09
N TYR A 120 6.61 -19.76 11.23
CA TYR A 120 7.26 -20.94 11.82
C TYR A 120 8.43 -21.43 10.96
N LYS A 121 8.40 -21.18 9.65
CA LYS A 121 9.49 -21.53 8.74
C LYS A 121 10.80 -20.83 9.13
N LYS A 122 10.75 -19.54 9.49
CA LYS A 122 11.92 -18.80 9.98
C LYS A 122 12.49 -19.41 11.27
N HIS A 123 11.62 -19.79 12.20
CA HIS A 123 12.03 -20.42 13.46
C HIS A 123 12.66 -21.79 13.25
N LEU A 124 12.07 -22.63 12.38
CA LEU A 124 12.63 -23.93 12.03
C LEU A 124 14.00 -23.82 11.37
N LEU A 125 14.17 -22.87 10.45
CA LEU A 125 15.47 -22.63 9.82
C LEU A 125 16.53 -22.17 10.84
N ALA A 126 16.17 -21.29 11.77
CA ALA A 126 17.07 -20.85 12.82
C ALA A 126 17.52 -22.01 13.72
N ILE A 127 16.61 -22.90 14.11
CA ILE A 127 16.93 -24.10 14.89
C ILE A 127 17.85 -25.04 14.10
N TYR A 128 17.53 -25.31 12.83
CA TYR A 128 18.33 -26.18 11.99
C TYR A 128 19.76 -25.66 11.81
N GLN A 129 19.90 -24.34 11.56
CA GLN A 129 21.20 -23.69 11.45
C GLN A 129 21.99 -23.81 12.76
N ALA A 130 21.37 -23.48 13.89
CA ALA A 130 22.02 -23.58 15.21
C ALA A 130 22.42 -25.01 15.59
N ALA A 131 21.74 -26.03 15.07
CA ALA A 131 22.08 -27.43 15.31
C ALA A 131 23.15 -27.98 14.37
N THR A 132 23.39 -27.34 13.22
CA THR A 132 24.30 -27.84 12.16
C THR A 132 25.62 -27.08 12.10
N THR A 133 25.71 -25.89 12.70
CA THR A 133 26.96 -25.15 12.96
C THR A 133 27.48 -25.41 14.35
#